data_AF-A0A7W0EN04-F1
#
_entry.id   AF-A0A7W0EN04-F1
#
_cell.length_a   1.000
_cell.length_b   1.000
_cell.length_c   1.000
_cell.angle_alpha   90.00
_cell.angle_beta   90.00
_cell.angle_gamma   90.00
#
_symmetry.space_group_name_H-M   'P 1'
#
loop_
_entity.id
_entity.type
_entity.pdbx_description
1 polymer ?
#
loop_
_entity_poly.entity_id
_entity_poly.type
_entity_poly.pdbx_seq_one_letter_code
_entity_poly.pdbx_strand_id
1 'polypeptide(L)' 'MKKHNKYAEIGLKALKRASAKVAEDARKNQYKIPVWRNGRIEFEIPGIITEQLHSSDGKKRGGADA' A
#
# COMPACT_ATOMS: atom_id res chain seq x y z
N MET A 1 3.43 27.12 18.73
CA MET A 1 3.27 25.77 18.14
C MET A 1 2.88 24.79 19.23
N LYS A 2 1.74 24.09 19.10
CA LYS A 2 1.14 23.28 20.18
C LYS A 2 2.01 22.05 20.50
N LYS A 3 2.50 21.96 21.74
CA LYS A 3 3.40 20.92 22.29
C LYS A 3 2.68 19.60 22.64
N HIS A 4 1.63 19.19 21.91
CA HIS A 4 0.76 18.07 22.28
C HIS A 4 0.94 16.80 21.44
N ASN A 5 2.10 16.59 20.79
CA ASN A 5 2.20 15.57 19.73
C ASN A 5 3.14 14.39 20.03
N LYS A 6 3.88 14.38 21.15
CA LYS A 6 4.90 13.34 21.38
C LYS A 6 4.31 11.93 21.51
N TYR A 7 3.20 11.79 22.23
CA TYR A 7 2.51 10.50 22.37
C TYR A 7 1.83 10.05 21.08
N ALA A 8 1.26 10.99 20.32
CA ALA A 8 0.67 10.70 19.01
C ALA A 8 1.74 10.27 17.99
N GLU A 9 2.93 10.88 18.01
CA GLU A 9 4.06 10.45 17.18
C GLU A 9 4.56 9.05 17.55
N ILE A 10 4.63 8.72 18.85
CA ILE A 10 4.98 7.38 19.32
C ILE A 10 3.93 6.36 18.87
N GLY A 11 2.65 6.69 19.04
CA GLY A 11 1.53 5.87 18.59
C GLY A 11 1.55 5.62 17.09
N LEU A 12 1.79 6.67 16.29
CA LEU A 12 1.92 6.54 14.83
C LEU A 12 3.11 5.64 14.44
N LYS A 13 4.25 5.77 15.12
CA LYS A 13 5.42 4.90 14.88
C LYS A 13 5.11 3.44 15.24
N ALA A 14 4.44 3.20 16.36
CA ALA A 14 4.03 1.87 16.78
C ALA A 14 3.05 1.24 15.77
N LEU A 15 2.06 2.02 15.32
CA LEU A 15 1.09 1.59 14.31
C LEU A 15 1.79 1.21 13.00
N LYS A 16 2.67 2.06 12.47
CA LYS A 16 3.44 1.77 11.25
C LYS A 16 4.22 0.45 11.34
N ARG A 17 4.86 0.19 12.50
CA ARG A 17 5.60 -1.06 12.73
C ARG A 17 4.67 -2.28 12.76
N ALA A 18 3.53 -2.17 13.44
CA ALA A 18 2.54 -3.25 13.49
C ALA A 18 1.98 -3.56 12.09
N SER A 19 1.60 -2.53 11.34
CA SER A 19 1.11 -2.67 9.97
C SER A 19 2.14 -3.31 9.04
N ALA A 20 3.43 -2.93 9.16
CA ALA A 20 4.50 -3.52 8.36
C ALA A 20 4.68 -5.02 8.65
N LYS A 21 4.59 -5.43 9.93
CA LYS A 21 4.67 -6.84 10.32
C LYS A 21 3.51 -7.67 9.75
N VAL A 22 2.29 -7.14 9.83
CA VAL A 22 1.11 -7.80 9.25
C VAL A 22 1.23 -7.92 7.72
N ALA A 23 1.74 -6.87 7.05
CA ALA A 23 1.99 -6.93 5.62
C ALA A 23 3.08 -7.95 5.25
N GLU A 24 4.12 -8.10 6.07
CA GLU A 24 5.14 -9.13 5.87
C GLU A 24 4.60 -10.55 6.04
N ASP A 25 3.83 -10.81 7.11
CA ASP A 25 3.20 -12.12 7.31
C ASP A 25 2.20 -12.44 6.21
N ALA A 26 1.41 -11.46 5.76
CA ALA A 26 0.50 -11.65 4.64
C ALA A 26 1.24 -11.98 3.34
N ARG A 27 2.41 -11.38 3.10
CA ARG A 27 3.25 -11.74 1.93
C ARG A 27 3.77 -13.17 2.03
N LYS A 28 4.36 -13.55 3.17
CA LYS A 28 4.94 -14.88 3.37
C LYS A 28 3.91 -15.99 3.15
N ASN A 29 2.68 -15.74 3.57
CA ASN A 29 1.60 -16.72 3.50
C ASN A 29 0.61 -16.48 2.35
N GLN A 30 0.89 -15.52 1.46
CA GLN A 30 0.02 -15.13 0.34
C GLN A 30 -1.42 -14.76 0.76
N TYR A 31 -1.58 -14.18 1.96
CA TYR A 31 -2.86 -13.69 2.44
C TYR A 31 -3.21 -12.34 1.82
N LYS A 32 -4.50 -12.17 1.51
CA LYS A 32 -5.05 -10.90 1.04
C LYS A 32 -5.47 -10.07 2.24
N ILE A 33 -5.04 -8.81 2.27
CA ILE A 33 -5.46 -7.84 3.27
C ILE A 33 -6.55 -6.95 2.65
N PRO A 34 -7.63 -6.62 3.38
CA PRO A 34 -8.60 -5.64 2.93
C PRO A 34 -7.98 -4.23 2.90
N VAL A 35 -8.05 -3.59 1.74
CA VAL A 35 -7.62 -2.22 1.48
C VAL A 35 -8.84 -1.42 1.04
N TRP A 36 -9.04 -0.26 1.66
CA TRP A 36 -10.08 0.66 1.22
C TRP A 36 -9.58 1.47 0.02
N ARG A 37 -10.19 1.27 -1.15
CA ARG A 37 -9.87 2.00 -2.39
C ARG A 37 -11.16 2.49 -3.03
N ASN A 38 -11.24 3.79 -3.33
CA ASN A 38 -12.36 4.41 -4.05
C ASN A 38 -13.76 4.06 -3.50
N GLY A 39 -13.91 4.00 -2.18
CA GLY A 39 -15.21 3.73 -1.53
C GLY A 39 -15.61 2.25 -1.47
N ARG A 40 -14.69 1.33 -1.80
CA ARG A 40 -14.91 -0.12 -1.72
C ARG A 40 -13.74 -0.78 -0.99
N ILE A 41 -14.01 -1.97 -0.45
CA ILE A 41 -12.98 -2.83 0.14
C ILE A 41 -12.48 -3.76 -0.96
N GLU A 42 -11.19 -3.65 -1.28
CA GLU A 42 -10.49 -4.52 -2.22
C GLU A 42 -9.53 -5.42 -1.43
N PHE A 43 -9.36 -6.67 -1.84
CA PHE A 43 -8.52 -7.63 -1.13
C PHE A 43 -7.24 -7.87 -1.95
N GLU A 44 -6.12 -7.31 -1.50
CA GLU A 44 -4.84 -7.38 -2.20
C GLU A 44 -3.79 -8.04 -1.31
N ILE A 45 -2.91 -8.86 -1.92
CA ILE A 45 -1.69 -9.30 -1.25
C ILE A 45 -0.75 -8.09 -1.22
N PRO A 46 -0.22 -7.68 -0.05
CA PRO A 46 0.63 -6.50 0.04
C PRO A 46 1.86 -6.65 -0.87
N GLY A 47 1.96 -5.80 -1.91
CA GLY A 47 3.15 -5.76 -2.76
C GLY A 47 4.37 -5.26 -2.00
N ILE A 48 5.58 -5.60 -2.46
CA ILE A 48 6.79 -4.89 -2.02
C ILE A 48 6.63 -3.45 -2.55
N ILE A 49 6.46 -2.47 -1.66
CA ILE A 49 6.62 -1.06 -2.04
C ILE A 49 8.13 -0.81 -2.20
N THR A 50 8.70 -1.32 -3.29
CA THR A 50 9.75 -0.57 -3.97
C THR A 50 9.02 0.63 -4.54
N GLU A 51 9.43 1.84 -4.20
CA GLU A 51 8.92 3.07 -4.82
C GLU A 51 9.05 2.97 -6.35
N GLN A 52 8.07 2.38 -7.03
CA GLN A 52 7.86 2.62 -8.44
C GLN A 52 7.06 3.90 -8.49
N LEU A 53 7.78 5.01 -8.72
CA LEU A 53 7.22 6.26 -9.20
C LEU A 53 6.10 5.92 -10.21
N HIS A 54 4.95 6.57 -10.02
CA HIS A 54 3.86 6.72 -10.99
C HIS A 54 4.27 6.27 -12.40
N SER A 55 3.89 5.06 -12.79
CA SER A 55 3.74 4.75 -14.20
C SER A 55 2.42 5.38 -14.62
N SER A 56 2.48 6.64 -15.02
CA SER A 56 1.37 7.31 -15.70
C SER A 56 1.06 6.52 -16.97
N ASP A 57 -0.15 5.99 -16.98
CA ASP A 57 -0.75 5.21 -18.05
C ASP A 57 -0.82 6.01 -19.37
N GLY A 58 -0.59 5.35 -20.50
CA GLY A 58 -0.43 5.97 -21.81
C GLY A 58 -0.73 5.01 -22.96
N LYS A 59 -1.84 4.29 -22.86
CA LYS A 59 -2.46 3.47 -23.92
C LYS A 59 -2.50 4.16 -25.30
N LYS A 60 -1.95 3.51 -26.34
CA LYS A 60 -2.58 3.48 -27.68
C LYS A 60 -2.38 2.13 -28.37
N ARG A 61 -3.53 1.59 -28.78
CA ARG A 61 -3.74 0.37 -29.57
C ARG A 61 -3.33 0.59 -31.03
N GLY A 62 -2.96 -0.49 -31.73
CA GLY A 62 -3.03 -0.56 -33.18
C GLY A 62 -2.21 -1.73 -33.73
N GLY A 63 -2.87 -2.85 -34.05
CA GLY A 63 -2.28 -3.91 -34.87
C GLY A 63 -2.46 -3.61 -36.36
N ALA A 64 -1.55 -4.15 -37.17
CA ALA A 64 -1.66 -4.55 -38.58
C ALA A 64 -0.24 -5.04 -38.95
N ASP A 65 0.02 -6.33 -39.09
CA ASP A 65 -0.19 -7.17 -40.29
C ASP A 65 0.77 -6.84 -41.46
N ALA A 66 1.23 -7.90 -42.14
CA ALA A 66 2.24 -8.04 -43.20
C ALA A 66 3.73 -8.09 -42.80
#